data_AF-A0A8T4FNC0-F1
#
_entry.id   AF-A0A8T4FNC0-F1
#
_cell.length_a   1.000
_cell.length_b   1.000
_cell.length_c   1.000
_cell.angle_alpha   90.00
_cell.angle_beta   90.00
_cell.angle_gamma   90.00
#
_symmetry.space_group_name_H-M   'P 1'
#
loop_
_entity.id
_entity.type
_entity.pdbx_description
1 polymer ?
#
loop_
_entity_poly.entity_id
_entity_poly.type
_entity_poly.pdbx_seq_one_letter_code
_entity_poly.pdbx_strand_id
1 'polypeptide(L)'
;MDAGYTLGQFRQAGYGVTDLRDFFALKELIDAGFGLNEIGKLSVDELRDVHPPIADLWNSGHYYPAVVLREAGYSAEEMRKACYSAKTMLELGYNARELRIGGYPAWDLKRAGLPLGEIVDAGYTAIELREAGYTVKELREVGCPDTPLYYRNGGYSARELRDAGYSARELRGAGYSARELRGAGYSAWALKDIGYVLSDLSDAGYSAKDLRDAGYSAKVL
;
A
#
# COMPACT_ATOMS: atom_id res chain seq x y z
N MET A 1 -19.93 19.60 -40.34
CA MET A 1 -20.56 19.47 -41.67
C MET A 1 -22.07 19.53 -41.47
N ASP A 2 -22.73 20.50 -42.10
CA ASP A 2 -24.18 20.74 -41.96
C ASP A 2 -24.91 20.14 -43.18
N ALA A 3 -24.99 18.82 -43.23
CA ALA A 3 -25.65 18.07 -44.30
C ALA A 3 -26.98 17.45 -43.86
N GLY A 4 -27.49 17.79 -42.67
CA GLY A 4 -28.79 17.30 -42.17
C GLY A 4 -28.89 15.80 -41.89
N TYR A 5 -27.79 15.05 -42.03
CA TYR A 5 -27.75 13.63 -41.70
C TYR A 5 -27.59 13.42 -40.19
N THR A 6 -28.39 12.53 -39.62
CA THR A 6 -28.28 12.15 -38.21
C THR A 6 -27.31 10.99 -38.04
N LEU A 7 -26.66 10.88 -36.87
CA LEU A 7 -25.80 9.73 -36.53
C LEU A 7 -26.53 8.37 -36.66
N GLY A 8 -27.84 8.35 -36.42
CA GLY A 8 -28.67 7.17 -36.66
C GLY A 8 -28.74 6.74 -38.14
N GLN A 9 -28.69 7.70 -39.07
CA GLN A 9 -28.66 7.41 -40.52
C GLN A 9 -27.30 6.86 -40.96
N PHE A 10 -26.19 7.36 -40.40
CA PHE A 10 -24.86 6.79 -40.64
C PHE A 10 -24.78 5.34 -40.16
N ARG A 11 -25.36 5.04 -39.00
CA ARG A 11 -25.46 3.66 -38.49
C ARG A 11 -26.25 2.74 -39.43
N GLN A 12 -27.40 3.20 -39.92
CA GLN A 12 -28.23 2.44 -40.87
C GLN A 12 -27.52 2.24 -42.22
N ALA A 13 -26.64 3.17 -42.60
CA ALA A 13 -25.80 3.06 -43.78
C ALA A 13 -24.54 2.19 -43.58
N GLY A 14 -24.34 1.61 -42.39
CA GLY A 14 -23.26 0.68 -42.08
C GLY A 14 -21.94 1.32 -41.66
N TYR A 15 -21.93 2.63 -41.39
CA TYR A 15 -20.75 3.29 -40.82
C TYR A 15 -20.57 2.89 -39.35
N GLY A 16 -19.37 2.44 -39.00
CA GLY A 16 -18.98 2.12 -37.63
C GLY A 16 -18.41 3.33 -36.90
N VAL A 17 -18.15 3.19 -35.61
CA VAL A 17 -17.58 4.28 -34.81
C VAL A 17 -16.21 4.71 -35.34
N THR A 18 -15.38 3.77 -35.80
CA THR A 18 -14.07 4.07 -36.40
C THR A 18 -14.15 5.00 -37.60
N ASP A 19 -15.22 4.92 -38.39
CA ASP A 19 -15.39 5.74 -39.59
C ASP A 19 -15.90 7.16 -39.25
N LEU A 20 -16.54 7.31 -38.09
CA LEU A 20 -17.21 8.53 -37.65
C LEU A 20 -16.41 9.31 -36.60
N ARG A 21 -15.39 8.70 -35.98
CA ARG A 21 -14.62 9.28 -34.86
C ARG A 21 -13.81 10.52 -35.23
N ASP A 22 -13.39 10.65 -36.48
CA ASP A 22 -12.69 11.85 -36.96
C ASP A 22 -13.63 13.04 -37.19
N PHE A 23 -14.95 12.81 -37.18
CA PHE A 23 -15.97 13.78 -37.57
C PHE A 23 -16.93 14.16 -36.46
N PHE A 24 -17.11 13.31 -35.44
CA PHE A 24 -18.09 13.48 -34.37
C PHE A 24 -17.46 13.28 -33.00
N ALA A 25 -17.95 14.05 -32.02
CA ALA A 25 -17.49 13.88 -30.66
C ALA A 25 -17.96 12.53 -30.08
N LEU A 26 -17.16 11.93 -29.20
CA LEU A 26 -17.46 10.64 -28.60
C LEU A 26 -18.83 10.60 -27.92
N LYS A 27 -19.19 11.70 -27.25
CA LYS A 27 -20.48 11.88 -26.60
C LYS A 27 -21.65 11.78 -27.58
N GLU A 28 -21.53 12.38 -28.76
CA GLU A 28 -22.59 12.36 -29.78
C GLU A 28 -22.79 10.93 -30.32
N LEU A 29 -21.69 10.19 -30.50
CA LEU A 29 -21.73 8.79 -30.94
C LEU A 29 -22.40 7.89 -29.88
N ILE A 30 -22.06 8.08 -28.61
CA ILE A 30 -22.69 7.33 -27.49
C ILE A 30 -24.18 7.68 -27.37
N ASP A 31 -24.54 8.97 -27.43
CA ASP A 31 -25.94 9.44 -27.39
C ASP A 31 -26.76 8.89 -28.57
N ALA A 32 -26.11 8.64 -29.72
CA ALA A 32 -26.71 8.00 -30.89
C ALA A 32 -26.78 6.45 -30.80
N GLY A 33 -26.34 5.87 -29.67
CA GLY A 33 -26.44 4.45 -29.37
C GLY A 33 -25.36 3.57 -30.00
N PHE A 34 -24.24 4.15 -30.43
CA PHE A 34 -23.05 3.39 -30.80
C PHE A 34 -22.39 2.80 -29.55
N GLY A 35 -21.95 1.55 -29.64
CA GLY A 35 -21.35 0.85 -28.51
C GLY A 35 -19.89 1.24 -28.31
N LEU A 36 -19.46 1.37 -27.05
CA LEU A 36 -18.05 1.65 -26.76
C LEU A 36 -17.11 0.55 -27.27
N ASN A 37 -17.62 -0.67 -27.35
CA ASN A 37 -16.94 -1.87 -27.85
C ASN A 37 -16.55 -1.74 -29.35
N GLU A 38 -17.18 -0.80 -30.06
CA GLU A 38 -16.96 -0.52 -31.49
C GLU A 38 -15.96 0.64 -31.68
N ILE A 39 -15.67 1.38 -30.61
CA ILE A 39 -14.58 2.34 -30.56
C ILE A 39 -13.30 1.54 -30.38
N GLY A 40 -12.25 1.84 -31.15
CA GLY A 40 -10.92 1.28 -30.92
C GLY A 40 -10.34 1.73 -29.56
N LYS A 41 -9.02 1.93 -29.48
CA LYS A 41 -8.43 2.49 -28.25
C LYS A 41 -9.03 3.86 -27.93
N LEU A 42 -9.71 3.94 -26.79
CA LEU A 42 -10.14 5.19 -26.16
C LEU A 42 -8.95 5.81 -25.44
N SER A 43 -8.89 7.14 -25.36
CA SER A 43 -7.97 7.85 -24.47
C SER A 43 -8.70 8.33 -23.21
N VAL A 44 -7.95 8.59 -22.12
CA VAL A 44 -8.54 9.14 -20.90
C VAL A 44 -9.28 10.45 -21.17
N ASP A 45 -8.73 11.31 -22.03
CA ASP A 45 -9.30 12.65 -22.28
C ASP A 45 -10.67 12.53 -22.98
N GLU A 46 -10.80 11.62 -23.94
CA GLU A 46 -12.09 11.36 -24.59
C GLU A 46 -13.14 10.80 -23.61
N LEU A 47 -12.74 9.97 -22.64
CA LEU A 47 -13.67 9.46 -21.63
C LEU A 47 -14.05 10.52 -20.58
N ARG A 48 -13.11 11.39 -20.20
CA ARG A 48 -13.36 12.51 -19.28
C ARG A 48 -14.34 13.52 -19.87
N ASP A 49 -14.28 13.76 -21.18
CA ASP A 49 -15.21 14.66 -21.88
C ASP A 49 -16.65 14.15 -21.86
N VAL A 50 -16.84 12.83 -21.88
CA VAL A 50 -18.17 12.22 -21.80
C VAL A 50 -18.68 12.17 -20.35
N HIS A 51 -17.81 11.89 -19.38
CA HIS A 51 -18.18 11.76 -17.97
C HIS A 51 -17.13 12.36 -17.00
N PRO A 52 -17.30 13.62 -16.58
CA PRO A 52 -16.45 14.20 -15.55
C PRO A 52 -17.09 14.05 -14.15
N PRO A 53 -16.39 13.59 -13.10
CA PRO A 53 -15.24 12.67 -12.96
C PRO A 53 -15.60 11.17 -12.98
N ILE A 54 -14.60 10.29 -13.09
CA ILE A 54 -14.78 8.82 -13.12
C ILE A 54 -15.54 8.26 -11.89
N ALA A 55 -15.47 8.97 -10.76
CA ALA A 55 -16.21 8.63 -9.55
C ALA A 55 -17.74 8.70 -9.75
N ASP A 56 -18.21 9.54 -10.68
CA ASP A 56 -19.62 9.71 -10.99
C ASP A 56 -20.12 8.74 -12.08
N LEU A 57 -19.25 7.91 -12.66
CA LEU A 57 -19.66 6.86 -13.60
C LEU A 57 -20.73 5.95 -13.00
N TRP A 58 -20.58 5.58 -11.73
CA TRP A 58 -21.54 4.76 -11.01
C TRP A 58 -22.92 5.42 -10.85
N ASN A 59 -22.97 6.75 -10.77
CA ASN A 59 -24.20 7.53 -10.66
C ASN A 59 -24.87 7.76 -12.03
N SER A 60 -24.10 7.69 -13.12
CA SER A 60 -24.59 7.92 -14.48
C SER A 60 -25.38 6.76 -15.08
N GLY A 61 -25.40 5.58 -14.43
CA GLY A 61 -26.00 4.36 -14.97
C GLY A 61 -25.21 3.73 -16.13
N HIS A 62 -24.11 4.35 -16.56
CA HIS A 62 -23.20 3.83 -17.56
C HIS A 62 -22.01 3.11 -16.89
N TYR A 63 -22.04 1.78 -16.92
CA TYR A 63 -20.95 0.95 -16.41
C TYR A 63 -19.89 0.73 -17.49
N TYR A 64 -18.71 1.32 -17.30
CA TYR A 64 -17.54 1.03 -18.12
C TYR A 64 -16.79 -0.16 -17.52
N PRO A 65 -16.52 -1.23 -18.30
CA PRO A 65 -15.66 -2.31 -17.84
C PRO A 65 -14.30 -1.74 -17.42
N ALA A 66 -13.79 -2.16 -16.25
CA ALA A 66 -12.58 -1.57 -15.69
C ALA A 66 -11.33 -1.74 -16.59
N VAL A 67 -11.34 -2.75 -17.48
CA VAL A 67 -10.31 -2.95 -18.51
C VAL A 67 -10.25 -1.80 -19.50
N VAL A 68 -11.39 -1.24 -19.91
CA VAL A 68 -11.46 -0.09 -20.82
C VAL A 68 -10.85 1.13 -20.14
N LEU A 69 -11.07 1.29 -18.83
CA LEU A 69 -10.49 2.38 -18.06
C LEU A 69 -8.96 2.26 -17.97
N ARG A 70 -8.42 1.05 -17.76
CA ARG A 70 -6.96 0.82 -17.82
C ARG A 70 -6.40 1.14 -19.20
N GLU A 71 -7.01 0.61 -20.25
CA GLU A 71 -6.56 0.81 -21.63
C GLU A 71 -6.63 2.27 -22.07
N ALA A 72 -7.62 3.00 -21.56
CA ALA A 72 -7.72 4.43 -21.79
C ALA A 72 -6.59 5.22 -21.13
N GLY A 73 -5.98 4.67 -20.07
CA GLY A 73 -4.82 5.23 -19.39
C GLY A 73 -5.12 5.85 -18.02
N TYR A 74 -6.25 5.51 -17.40
CA TYR A 74 -6.57 6.05 -16.07
C TYR A 74 -5.50 5.65 -15.05
N SER A 75 -5.14 6.59 -14.18
CA SER A 75 -4.17 6.31 -13.12
C SER A 75 -4.78 5.49 -11.99
N ALA A 76 -3.95 4.82 -11.20
CA ALA A 76 -4.41 4.11 -10.01
C ALA A 76 -5.11 5.04 -9.00
N GLU A 77 -4.69 6.30 -8.91
CA GLU A 77 -5.33 7.29 -8.02
C GLU A 77 -6.77 7.58 -8.43
N GLU A 78 -7.01 7.78 -9.71
CA GLU A 78 -8.35 8.05 -10.25
C GLU A 78 -9.27 6.86 -10.05
N MET A 79 -8.76 5.66 -10.34
CA MET A 79 -9.49 4.42 -10.12
C MET A 79 -9.79 4.22 -8.62
N ARG A 80 -8.86 4.55 -7.72
CA ARG A 80 -9.09 4.51 -6.27
C ARG A 80 -10.19 5.47 -5.83
N LYS A 81 -10.21 6.69 -6.37
CA LYS A 81 -11.26 7.70 -6.09
C LYS A 81 -12.63 7.25 -6.59
N ALA A 82 -12.68 6.41 -7.63
CA ALA A 82 -13.89 5.72 -8.08
C ALA A 82 -14.15 4.37 -7.38
N CYS A 83 -13.52 4.15 -6.23
CA CYS A 83 -13.73 2.99 -5.35
C CYS A 83 -13.34 1.63 -5.95
N TYR A 84 -12.48 1.60 -6.97
CA TYR A 84 -11.90 0.34 -7.43
C TYR A 84 -10.96 -0.23 -6.37
N SER A 85 -11.15 -1.51 -6.02
CA SER A 85 -10.31 -2.20 -5.02
C SER A 85 -8.91 -2.52 -5.57
N ALA A 86 -7.90 -2.65 -4.71
CA ALA A 86 -6.57 -3.10 -5.14
C ALA A 86 -6.63 -4.43 -5.92
N LYS A 87 -7.51 -5.36 -5.52
CA LYS A 87 -7.71 -6.64 -6.22
C LYS A 87 -8.11 -6.44 -7.67
N THR A 88 -9.15 -5.63 -7.92
CA THR A 88 -9.59 -5.33 -9.28
C THR A 88 -8.46 -4.69 -10.07
N MET A 89 -7.71 -3.78 -9.47
CA MET A 89 -6.61 -3.11 -10.15
C MET A 89 -5.47 -4.07 -10.54
N LEU A 90 -5.12 -5.03 -9.67
CA LEU A 90 -4.14 -6.06 -10.01
C LEU A 90 -4.62 -6.96 -11.17
N GLU A 91 -5.90 -7.33 -11.19
CA GLU A 91 -6.51 -8.11 -12.29
C GLU A 91 -6.47 -7.34 -13.63
N LEU A 92 -6.47 -6.00 -13.58
CA LEU A 92 -6.31 -5.13 -14.74
C LEU A 92 -4.85 -4.90 -15.15
N GLY A 93 -3.90 -5.48 -14.42
CA GLY A 93 -2.47 -5.36 -14.71
C GLY A 93 -1.81 -4.09 -14.17
N TYR A 94 -2.44 -3.36 -13.23
CA TYR A 94 -1.69 -2.39 -12.42
C TYR A 94 -0.71 -3.14 -11.54
N ASN A 95 0.52 -2.64 -11.41
CA ASN A 95 1.50 -3.19 -10.49
C ASN A 95 1.47 -2.49 -9.11
N ALA A 96 2.10 -3.11 -8.13
CA ALA A 96 2.15 -2.64 -6.74
C ALA A 96 2.68 -1.19 -6.61
N ARG A 97 3.63 -0.77 -7.46
CA ARG A 97 4.18 0.59 -7.45
C ARG A 97 3.16 1.61 -7.95
N GLU A 98 2.42 1.29 -9.01
CA GLU A 98 1.32 2.13 -9.50
C GLU A 98 0.24 2.26 -8.42
N LEU A 99 -0.13 1.16 -7.75
CA LEU A 99 -1.12 1.19 -6.67
C LEU A 99 -0.64 2.04 -5.48
N ARG A 100 0.62 1.92 -5.09
CA ARG A 100 1.21 2.75 -4.04
C ARG A 100 1.14 4.24 -4.40
N ILE A 101 1.56 4.61 -5.61
CA ILE A 101 1.48 6.00 -6.10
C ILE A 101 0.02 6.48 -6.12
N GLY A 102 -0.90 5.58 -6.50
CA GLY A 102 -2.34 5.83 -6.46
C GLY A 102 -2.95 5.95 -5.05
N GLY A 103 -2.17 5.76 -3.99
CA GLY A 103 -2.60 5.90 -2.60
C GLY A 103 -3.32 4.66 -2.04
N TYR A 104 -3.18 3.49 -2.68
CA TYR A 104 -3.65 2.25 -2.10
C TYR A 104 -2.80 1.89 -0.87
N PRO A 105 -3.41 1.62 0.29
CA PRO A 105 -2.66 1.23 1.48
C PRO A 105 -2.19 -0.23 1.40
N ALA A 106 -1.07 -0.55 2.05
CA ALA A 106 -0.50 -1.90 2.02
C ALA A 106 -1.47 -3.00 2.51
N TRP A 107 -2.39 -2.68 3.43
CA TRP A 107 -3.41 -3.64 3.88
C TRP A 107 -4.38 -4.03 2.78
N ASP A 108 -4.65 -3.16 1.80
CA ASP A 108 -5.55 -3.47 0.69
C ASP A 108 -4.86 -4.39 -0.31
N LEU A 109 -3.56 -4.17 -0.56
CA LEU A 109 -2.73 -5.06 -1.37
C LEU A 109 -2.58 -6.44 -0.71
N LYS A 110 -2.41 -6.49 0.62
CA LYS A 110 -2.41 -7.73 1.40
C LYS A 110 -3.72 -8.50 1.24
N ARG A 111 -4.86 -7.81 1.36
CA ARG A 111 -6.20 -8.41 1.19
C ARG A 111 -6.47 -8.84 -0.25
N ALA A 112 -5.88 -8.14 -1.22
CA ALA A 112 -5.91 -8.51 -2.62
C ALA A 112 -5.08 -9.76 -2.95
N GLY A 113 -4.28 -10.25 -1.99
CA GLY A 113 -3.46 -11.44 -2.15
C GLY A 113 -2.10 -11.19 -2.80
N LEU A 114 -1.66 -9.93 -2.86
CA LEU A 114 -0.35 -9.61 -3.41
C LEU A 114 0.76 -10.13 -2.47
N PRO A 115 1.80 -10.81 -3.00
CA PRO A 115 2.93 -11.25 -2.21
C PRO A 115 3.62 -10.08 -1.49
N LEU A 116 4.02 -10.30 -0.23
CA LEU A 116 4.69 -9.27 0.58
C LEU A 116 5.97 -8.73 -0.08
N GLY A 117 6.74 -9.57 -0.77
CA GLY A 117 7.93 -9.14 -1.51
C GLY A 117 7.62 -8.05 -2.53
N GLU A 118 6.52 -8.17 -3.28
CA GLU A 118 6.10 -7.15 -4.25
C GLU A 118 5.65 -5.84 -3.59
N ILE A 119 5.04 -5.93 -2.39
CA ILE A 119 4.68 -4.75 -1.60
C ILE A 119 5.95 -4.04 -1.12
N VAL A 120 6.97 -4.79 -0.70
CA VAL A 120 8.26 -4.21 -0.28
C VAL A 120 8.97 -3.56 -1.47
N ASP A 121 9.02 -4.24 -2.62
CA ASP A 121 9.64 -3.73 -3.86
C ASP A 121 8.92 -2.49 -4.40
N ALA A 122 7.62 -2.35 -4.14
CA ALA A 122 6.86 -1.14 -4.45
C ALA A 122 7.27 0.06 -3.60
N GLY A 123 8.01 -0.14 -2.51
CA GLY A 123 8.55 0.92 -1.65
C GLY A 123 7.62 1.33 -0.52
N TYR A 124 6.76 0.43 -0.03
CA TYR A 124 6.03 0.69 1.22
C TYR A 124 7.00 0.73 2.41
N THR A 125 6.76 1.68 3.30
CA THR A 125 7.59 1.92 4.48
C THR A 125 7.28 0.93 5.61
N ALA A 126 8.20 0.81 6.57
CA ALA A 126 7.98 -0.02 7.76
C ALA A 126 6.69 0.37 8.53
N ILE A 127 6.32 1.65 8.53
CA ILE A 127 5.08 2.15 9.16
C ILE A 127 3.87 1.57 8.41
N GLU A 128 3.81 1.73 7.10
CA GLU A 128 2.69 1.23 6.27
C GLU A 128 2.57 -0.30 6.33
N LEU A 129 3.70 -1.01 6.37
CA LEU A 129 3.74 -2.46 6.49
C LEU A 129 3.26 -2.91 7.88
N ARG A 130 3.61 -2.18 8.93
CA ARG A 130 3.11 -2.42 10.29
C ARG A 130 1.62 -2.17 10.39
N GLU A 131 1.11 -1.10 9.81
CA GLU A 131 -0.32 -0.80 9.73
C GLU A 131 -1.09 -1.87 8.95
N ALA A 132 -0.45 -2.49 7.95
CA ALA A 132 -0.97 -3.66 7.25
C ALA A 132 -0.87 -4.97 8.06
N GLY A 133 -0.35 -4.91 9.28
CA GLY A 133 -0.23 -6.05 10.18
C GLY A 133 0.82 -7.05 9.75
N TYR A 134 1.87 -6.63 9.05
CA TYR A 134 3.04 -7.48 8.82
C TYR A 134 3.94 -7.49 10.06
N THR A 135 4.40 -8.66 10.41
CA THR A 135 5.33 -8.90 11.52
C THR A 135 6.78 -8.70 11.06
N VAL A 136 7.68 -8.41 12.00
CA VAL A 136 9.12 -8.33 11.71
C VAL A 136 9.62 -9.64 11.08
N LYS A 137 9.13 -10.80 11.53
CA LYS A 137 9.52 -12.09 10.99
C LYS A 137 9.18 -12.23 9.49
N GLU A 138 7.94 -11.91 9.11
CA GLU A 138 7.53 -11.94 7.70
C GLU A 138 8.36 -10.97 6.84
N LEU A 139 8.67 -9.78 7.38
CA LEU A 139 9.48 -8.79 6.66
C LEU A 139 10.92 -9.26 6.43
N ARG A 140 11.51 -9.97 7.40
CA ARG A 140 12.85 -10.54 7.26
C ARG A 140 12.90 -11.65 6.20
N GLU A 141 11.83 -12.42 6.06
CA GLU A 141 11.75 -13.53 5.08
C GLU A 141 11.73 -13.03 3.62
N VAL A 142 11.26 -11.80 3.38
CA VAL A 142 11.17 -11.21 2.02
C VAL A 142 12.30 -10.24 1.68
N GLY A 143 13.30 -10.09 2.54
CA GLY A 143 14.46 -9.23 2.26
C GLY A 143 14.23 -7.73 2.47
N CYS A 144 13.29 -7.33 3.34
CA CYS A 144 13.29 -5.96 3.87
C CYS A 144 14.65 -5.63 4.52
N PRO A 145 15.00 -4.34 4.70
CA PRO A 145 16.16 -3.95 5.49
C PRO A 145 16.15 -4.62 6.88
N ASP A 146 17.01 -5.63 7.05
CA ASP A 146 17.07 -6.46 8.25
C ASP A 146 17.89 -5.76 9.34
N THR A 147 17.43 -4.59 9.78
CA THR A 147 18.07 -3.83 10.86
C THR A 147 17.06 -3.45 11.94
N PRO A 148 17.42 -3.59 13.23
CA PRO A 148 16.53 -3.20 14.31
C PRO A 148 16.12 -1.72 14.28
N LEU A 149 17.00 -0.84 13.76
CA LEU A 149 16.72 0.59 13.63
C LEU A 149 15.61 0.86 12.61
N TYR A 150 15.61 0.15 11.48
CA TYR A 150 14.55 0.25 10.48
C TYR A 150 13.19 -0.10 11.07
N TYR A 151 13.10 -1.24 11.78
CA TYR A 151 11.85 -1.66 12.42
C TYR A 151 11.44 -0.74 13.57
N ARG A 152 12.39 -0.23 14.36
CA ARG A 152 12.10 0.76 15.41
C ARG A 152 11.47 2.03 14.83
N ASN A 153 12.03 2.54 13.73
CA ASN A 153 11.48 3.71 13.03
C ASN A 153 10.10 3.41 12.41
N GLY A 154 9.83 2.15 12.08
CA GLY A 154 8.50 1.65 11.71
C GLY A 154 7.51 1.50 12.87
N GLY A 155 7.93 1.76 14.11
CA GLY A 155 7.09 1.64 15.31
C GLY A 155 6.97 0.22 15.86
N TYR A 156 7.79 -0.73 15.40
CA TYR A 156 7.84 -2.06 16.00
C TYR A 156 8.48 -2.01 17.40
N SER A 157 7.93 -2.79 18.32
CA SER A 157 8.38 -2.87 19.71
C SER A 157 9.59 -3.79 19.87
N ALA A 158 10.37 -3.57 20.93
CA ALA A 158 11.47 -4.47 21.30
C ALA A 158 11.03 -5.94 21.45
N ARG A 159 9.77 -6.18 21.85
CA ARG A 159 9.20 -7.52 21.96
C ARG A 159 9.02 -8.16 20.58
N GLU A 160 8.42 -7.46 19.63
CA GLU A 160 8.25 -7.96 18.25
C GLU A 160 9.60 -8.29 17.61
N LEU A 161 10.63 -7.45 17.84
CA LEU A 161 11.96 -7.73 17.32
C LEU A 161 12.63 -8.92 18.03
N ARG A 162 12.47 -9.04 19.36
CA ARG A 162 12.95 -10.22 20.09
C ARG A 162 12.30 -11.50 19.57
N ASP A 163 10.98 -11.48 19.37
CA ASP A 163 10.23 -12.63 18.84
C ASP A 163 10.65 -12.98 17.41
N ALA A 164 11.14 -11.99 16.65
CA ALA A 164 11.79 -12.18 15.35
C ALA A 164 13.28 -12.57 15.43
N GLY A 165 13.84 -12.76 16.62
CA GLY A 165 15.19 -13.29 16.83
C GLY A 165 16.31 -12.27 17.05
N TYR A 166 16.00 -10.98 17.17
CA TYR A 166 17.01 -9.97 17.50
C TYR A 166 17.46 -10.08 18.95
N SER A 167 18.76 -9.86 19.20
CA SER A 167 19.38 -9.86 20.52
C SER A 167 19.25 -8.52 21.24
N ALA A 168 19.38 -8.51 22.58
CA ALA A 168 19.36 -7.27 23.37
C ALA A 168 20.45 -6.27 22.92
N ARG A 169 21.62 -6.76 22.48
CA ARG A 169 22.73 -5.92 22.01
C ARG A 169 22.36 -5.17 20.73
N GLU A 170 21.74 -5.86 19.78
CA GLU A 170 21.25 -5.27 18.53
C GLU A 170 20.16 -4.22 18.80
N LEU A 171 19.22 -4.54 19.69
CA LEU A 171 18.16 -3.61 20.08
C LEU A 171 18.71 -2.37 20.80
N ARG A 172 19.69 -2.53 21.69
CA ARG A 172 20.38 -1.38 22.29
C ARG A 172 21.08 -0.54 21.22
N GLY A 173 21.71 -1.17 20.24
CA GLY A 173 22.33 -0.47 19.10
C GLY A 173 21.34 0.36 18.28
N ALA A 174 20.09 -0.07 18.18
CA ALA A 174 19.00 0.71 17.57
C ALA A 174 18.35 1.71 18.53
N GLY A 175 18.81 1.80 19.78
CA GLY A 175 18.41 2.79 20.76
C GLY A 175 17.15 2.46 21.56
N TYR A 176 16.72 1.19 21.61
CA TYR A 176 15.71 0.78 22.59
C TYR A 176 16.22 1.02 24.02
N SER A 177 15.35 1.41 24.93
CA SER A 177 15.67 1.69 26.33
C SER A 177 15.72 0.42 27.18
N ALA A 178 16.36 0.48 28.35
CA ALA A 178 16.35 -0.61 29.33
C ALA A 178 14.92 -1.05 29.70
N ARG A 179 13.98 -0.09 29.79
CA ARG A 179 12.57 -0.35 30.08
C ARG A 179 11.89 -1.13 28.95
N GLU A 180 12.12 -0.76 27.70
CA GLU A 180 11.59 -1.47 26.54
C GLU A 180 12.16 -2.89 26.44
N LEU A 181 13.48 -3.05 26.66
CA LEU A 181 14.11 -4.37 26.64
C LEU A 181 13.64 -5.26 27.80
N ARG A 182 13.42 -4.69 29.00
CA ARG A 182 12.77 -5.41 30.10
C ARG A 182 11.35 -5.83 29.73
N GLY A 183 10.56 -4.94 29.13
CA GLY A 183 9.21 -5.24 28.65
C GLY A 183 9.19 -6.31 27.55
N ALA A 184 10.25 -6.38 26.74
CA ALA A 184 10.48 -7.46 25.79
C ALA A 184 10.90 -8.77 26.46
N GLY A 185 11.24 -8.76 27.76
CA GLY A 185 11.57 -9.95 28.55
C GLY A 185 13.05 -10.30 28.61
N TYR A 186 13.94 -9.35 28.35
CA TYR A 186 15.37 -9.51 28.67
C TYR A 186 15.60 -9.42 30.18
N SER A 187 16.69 -10.01 30.67
CA SER A 187 17.05 -9.99 32.09
C SER A 187 17.93 -8.80 32.45
N ALA A 188 17.95 -8.41 33.73
CA ALA A 188 18.87 -7.38 34.24
C ALA A 188 20.34 -7.72 33.93
N TRP A 189 20.71 -9.00 34.03
CA TRP A 189 22.04 -9.48 33.67
C TRP A 189 22.36 -9.23 32.19
N ALA A 190 21.44 -9.57 31.28
CA ALA A 190 21.65 -9.37 29.85
C ALA A 190 21.79 -7.89 29.49
N LEU A 191 21.03 -7.01 30.15
CA LEU A 191 21.13 -5.56 29.94
C LEU A 191 22.44 -5.00 30.51
N LYS A 192 22.88 -5.47 31.68
CA LYS A 192 24.18 -5.10 32.24
C LYS A 192 25.33 -5.49 31.31
N ASP A 193 25.29 -6.71 30.74
CA ASP A 193 26.33 -7.20 29.81
C ASP A 193 26.48 -6.31 28.57
N ILE A 194 25.37 -5.72 28.10
CA ILE A 194 25.38 -4.80 26.95
C ILE A 194 25.58 -3.33 27.35
N GLY A 195 25.90 -3.05 28.61
CA GLY A 195 26.32 -1.73 29.07
C GLY A 195 25.18 -0.81 29.52
N TYR A 196 24.06 -1.34 30.02
CA TYR A 196 23.18 -0.57 30.90
C TYR A 196 23.72 -0.57 32.33
N VAL A 197 23.61 0.57 33.01
CA VAL A 197 24.10 0.76 34.37
C VAL A 197 22.98 0.56 35.39
N LEU A 198 23.34 0.58 36.68
CA LEU A 198 22.39 0.32 37.76
C LEU A 198 21.17 1.25 37.72
N SER A 199 21.38 2.55 37.49
CA SER A 199 20.29 3.53 37.39
C SER A 199 19.32 3.17 36.26
N ASP A 200 19.84 2.80 35.08
CA ASP A 200 19.00 2.40 33.95
C ASP A 200 18.10 1.20 34.29
N LEU A 201 18.66 0.22 35.01
CA LEU A 201 17.95 -1.01 35.38
C LEU A 201 16.92 -0.76 36.49
N SER A 202 17.28 0.05 37.48
CA SER A 202 16.34 0.49 38.53
C SER A 202 15.18 1.29 37.92
N ASP A 203 15.47 2.23 37.01
CA ASP A 203 14.46 3.05 36.30
C ASP A 203 13.61 2.22 35.32
N ALA A 204 14.19 1.15 34.77
CA ALA A 204 13.47 0.15 34.00
C ALA A 204 12.52 -0.70 34.85
N GLY A 205 12.68 -0.72 36.18
CA GLY A 205 11.83 -1.44 37.13
C GLY A 205 12.28 -2.87 37.43
N TYR A 206 13.58 -3.17 37.32
CA TYR A 206 14.12 -4.42 37.85
C TYR A 206 14.12 -4.40 39.38
N SER A 207 13.79 -5.53 39.98
CA SER A 207 13.76 -5.66 41.44
C SER A 207 15.17 -5.74 42.02
N ALA A 208 15.33 -5.45 43.31
CA ALA A 208 16.59 -5.65 44.03
C ALA A 208 17.10 -7.10 43.96
N LYS A 209 16.21 -8.09 43.75
CA LYS A 209 16.61 -9.47 43.48
C LYS A 209 17.25 -9.57 42.09
N ASP A 210 16.57 -9.10 41.05
CA ASP A 210 17.08 -9.13 39.67
C ASP A 210 18.45 -8.43 39.55
N LEU A 211 18.63 -7.33 40.26
CA LEU A 211 19.89 -6.57 40.27
C LEU A 211 21.01 -7.32 41.01
N ARG A 212 20.71 -7.98 42.14
CA ARG A 212 21.68 -8.88 42.81
C ARG A 212 22.06 -10.05 41.93
N ASP A 213 21.09 -10.66 41.25
CA ASP A 213 21.31 -11.77 40.31
C ASP A 213 22.13 -11.30 39.09
N ALA A 214 21.99 -10.04 38.68
CA ALA A 214 22.87 -9.40 37.69
C ALA A 214 24.27 -9.05 38.24
N GLY A 215 24.54 -9.29 39.52
CA GLY A 215 25.83 -9.06 40.17
C GLY A 215 26.04 -7.64 40.68
N TYR A 216 24.99 -6.89 41.01
CA TYR A 216 25.11 -5.67 41.82
C TYR A 216 25.15 -6.02 43.30
N SER A 217 26.12 -5.45 44.03
CA SER A 217 26.27 -5.70 45.47
C SER A 217 25.36 -4.81 46.30
N ALA A 218 24.98 -5.27 47.50
CA ALA A 218 24.12 -4.55 48.44
C ALA A 218 24.68 -3.19 48.93
N LYS A 219 25.97 -2.88 48.69
CA LYS A 219 26.53 -1.55 48.99
C LYS A 219 26.16 -0.48 47.95
N VAL A 220 25.68 -0.90 46.77
CA VAL A 220 25.39 -0.03 45.63
C VAL A 220 23.88 -0.04 45.30
N LEU A 221 23.11 -0.96 45.89
CA LEU A 221 21.66 -1.10 45.76
C LEU A 221 20.93 -0.33 46.86
#